data_AF-A0A953E9A6-F1
#
_entry.id   AF-A0A953E9A6-F1
#
_cell.length_a   1.000
_cell.length_b   1.000
_cell.length_c   1.000
_cell.angle_alpha   90.00
_cell.angle_beta   90.00
_cell.angle_gamma   90.00
#
_symmetry.space_group_name_H-M   'P 1'
#
loop_
_entity.id
_entity.type
_entity.pdbx_description
1 polymer ?
#
loop_
_entity_poly.entity_id
_entity_poly.type
_entity_poly.pdbx_seq_one_letter_code
_entity_poly.pdbx_strand_id
1 'polypeptide(L)' 'EGRFAPEVLAELQARGHRAEMGGEWSEGRLTGVRLEKDGQILAGANPRGMQGYAVGR' A
#
# COMPACT_ATOMS: atom_id res chain seq x y z
N GLU A 1 -9.08 -0.60 -0.99
CA GLU A 1 -8.68 0.50 -1.90
C GLU A 1 -9.37 0.38 -3.24
N GLY A 2 -9.84 1.50 -3.78
CA GLY A 2 -10.57 1.58 -5.05
C GLY A 2 -9.78 1.17 -6.29
N ARG A 3 -8.49 0.86 -6.14
CA ARG A 3 -7.61 0.40 -7.22
C ARG A 3 -7.60 -1.12 -7.38
N PHE A 4 -8.25 -1.86 -6.47
CA PHE A 4 -8.48 -3.28 -6.69
C PHE A 4 -9.53 -3.50 -7.78
N ALA A 5 -9.38 -4.61 -8.51
CA ALA A 5 -10.36 -5.01 -9.51
C ALA A 5 -11.74 -5.24 -8.83
N PRO A 6 -12.85 -4.69 -9.37
CA PRO A 6 -14.17 -4.79 -8.76
C PRO A 6 -14.63 -6.23 -8.48
N GLU A 7 -14.17 -7.18 -9.30
CA GLU A 7 -14.48 -8.61 -9.18
C GLU A 7 -13.96 -9.19 -7.86
N VAL A 8 -12.85 -8.67 -7.34
CA VAL A 8 -12.30 -9.11 -6.04
C VAL A 8 -13.26 -8.76 -4.91
N LEU A 9 -13.87 -7.58 -4.92
CA LEU A 9 -14.86 -7.19 -3.92
C LEU A 9 -16.11 -8.08 -4.03
N ALA A 10 -16.59 -8.32 -5.26
CA ALA A 10 -17.76 -9.17 -5.50
C ALA A 10 -17.53 -10.60 -5.01
N GLU A 11 -16.37 -11.20 -5.29
CA GLU A 11 -16.02 -12.53 -4.80
C GLU A 11 -15.93 -12.60 -3.27
N LEU A 12 -15.36 -11.59 -2.63
CA LEU A 12 -15.30 -11.53 -1.16
C LEU A 12 -16.70 -11.45 -0.56
N GLN A 13 -17.58 -10.63 -1.11
CA GLN A 13 -18.97 -10.53 -0.66
C GLN A 13 -19.74 -11.85 -0.87
N ALA A 14 -19.55 -12.52 -2.02
CA ALA A 14 -20.15 -13.83 -2.30
C ALA A 14 -19.69 -14.92 -1.33
N ARG A 15 -18.46 -14.82 -0.81
CA ARG A 15 -17.91 -15.72 0.24
C ARG A 15 -18.36 -15.35 1.66
N GLY A 16 -19.23 -14.34 1.82
CA GLY A 16 -19.79 -13.92 3.10
C GLY A 16 -19.00 -12.84 3.84
N HIS A 17 -18.00 -12.22 3.21
CA HIS A 17 -17.29 -11.11 3.81
C HIS A 17 -18.13 -9.83 3.78
N ARG A 18 -18.17 -9.11 4.90
CA ARG A 18 -18.69 -7.73 4.97
C ARG A 18 -17.61 -6.75 4.51
N ALA A 19 -17.37 -6.71 3.21
CA ALA A 19 -16.32 -5.88 2.60
C ALA A 19 -16.91 -4.65 1.90
N GLU A 20 -16.14 -3.57 1.87
CA GLU A 20 -16.42 -2.34 1.14
C GLU A 20 -15.21 -1.89 0.32
N MET A 21 -15.46 -1.11 -0.73
CA MET A 21 -14.39 -0.49 -1.50
C MET A 21 -13.98 0.83 -0.83
N GLY A 22 -12.77 0.87 -0.26
CA GLY A 22 -12.15 2.13 0.20
C GLY A 22 -11.79 3.07 -0.96
N GLY A 23 -11.31 4.27 -0.64
CA GLY A 23 -10.79 5.21 -1.64
C GLY A 23 -9.58 4.67 -2.39
N GLU A 24 -9.16 5.33 -3.47
CA GLU A 24 -8.07 4.82 -4.33
C GLU A 24 -6.74 4.71 -3.57
N TRP A 25 -6.44 5.69 -2.71
CA TRP A 25 -5.14 5.83 -2.02
C TRP A 25 -5.32 6.07 -0.52
N SER A 26 -6.18 5.30 0.15
CA SER A 26 -6.54 5.55 1.55
C SER A 26 -5.85 4.64 2.59
N GLU A 27 -5.35 3.46 2.24
CA GLU A 27 -5.04 2.42 3.22
C GLU A 27 -3.53 2.31 3.50
N GLY A 28 -3.17 2.41 4.78
CA GLY A 28 -1.80 2.24 5.27
C GLY A 28 -0.91 3.49 5.14
N ARG A 29 0.05 3.64 6.05
CA ARG A 29 1.07 4.70 6.06
C ARG A 29 2.46 4.10 6.27
N LEU A 30 2.82 3.19 5.36
CA LEU A 30 4.05 2.40 5.47
C LEU A 30 5.30 3.22 5.18
N THR A 31 6.39 2.81 5.81
CA THR A 31 7.77 3.24 5.54
C THR A 31 8.66 2.01 5.69
N GLY A 32 9.72 1.91 4.88
CA GLY A 32 10.67 0.81 4.97
C GLY A 32 12.05 1.17 4.44
N VAL A 33 13.06 0.52 4.99
CA VAL A 33 14.46 0.62 4.56
C VAL A 33 15.04 -0.79 4.50
N ARG A 34 15.87 -1.05 3.50
CA ARG A 34 16.62 -2.29 3.33
C ARG A 34 18.10 -1.97 3.13
N LEU A 35 18.95 -2.75 3.78
CA LEU A 35 20.40 -2.75 3.58
C LEU A 35 20.77 -4.04 2.84
N GLU A 36 21.41 -3.89 1.69
CA GLU A 36 21.98 -5.01 0.94
C GLU A 36 23.34 -5.44 1.51
N LYS A 37 23.78 -6.65 1.17
CA LYS A 37 25.06 -7.19 1.66
C LYS A 37 26.28 -6.39 1.19
N ASP A 38 26.18 -5.72 0.05
CA ASP A 38 27.21 -4.85 -0.52
C ASP A 38 27.20 -3.43 0.05
N GLY A 39 26.29 -3.13 0.98
CA GLY A 39 26.14 -1.82 1.60
C GLY A 39 25.16 -0.89 0.91
N GLN A 40 24.55 -1.28 -0.22
CA GLN A 40 23.52 -0.47 -0.87
C GLN A 40 22.30 -0.31 0.03
N ILE A 41 21.82 0.93 0.19
CA ILE A 41 20.59 1.25 0.93
C ILE A 41 19.46 1.51 -0.05
N LEU A 42 18.30 0.92 0.22
CA LEU A 42 17.05 1.17 -0.48
C LEU A 42 16.01 1.61 0.53
N ALA A 43 15.29 2.69 0.23
CA ALA A 43 14.25 3.23 1.09
C ALA A 43 12.96 3.46 0.29
N GLY A 44 11.82 3.30 0.96
CA GLY A 44 10.51 3.57 0.40
C GLY A 44 9.59 4.18 1.46
N ALA A 45 8.76 5.12 1.04
CA ALA A 45 7.71 5.70 1.86
C ALA A 45 6.39 5.71 1.08
N ASN A 46 5.29 5.59 1.82
CA ASN A 46 3.96 5.63 1.23
C ASN A 46 3.66 7.00 0.59
N PRO A 47 2.97 7.04 -0.57
CA PRO A 47 2.58 8.29 -1.21
C PRO A 47 1.26 8.88 -0.67
N ARG A 48 0.56 8.16 0.22
CA ARG A 48 -0.83 8.48 0.59
C ARG A 48 -0.88 9.73 1.45
N GLY A 49 -1.80 10.63 1.12
CA GLY A 49 -1.91 11.92 1.78
C GLY A 49 -0.75 12.88 1.51
N MET A 50 0.14 12.56 0.55
CA MET A 50 1.26 13.41 0.13
C MET A 50 2.16 13.86 1.29
N GLN A 51 2.36 12.98 2.28
CA GLN A 51 3.07 13.29 3.52
C GLN A 51 4.27 12.36 3.76
N GLY A 52 4.11 11.06 3.52
CA GLY A 52 5.20 10.10 3.66
C GLY A 52 6.30 10.36 2.63
N TYR A 53 7.56 10.37 3.06
CA TYR A 53 8.69 10.64 2.18
C TYR A 53 9.95 9.89 2.62
N ALA A 54 10.74 9.43 1.65
CA ALA A 54 12.02 8.77 1.87
C ALA A 54 13.15 9.62 1.30
N VAL A 55 14.27 9.70 2.01
CA VAL A 55 15.47 10.46 1.62
C VAL A 55 16.72 9.60 1.83
N GLY A 56 17.74 9.80 1.00
CA GLY A 56 18.99 9.06 1.03
C GLY A 56 20.06 9.72 0.15
N ARG A 57 21.30 9.28 0.31
CA ARG A 57 22.48 9.73 -0.46
C ARG A 57 23.54 8.65 -0.47
#